data_AF-A0A3N5GIW5-F1
#
_entry.id   AF-A0A3N5GIW5-F1
#
_cell.length_a   1.000
_cell.length_b   1.000
_cell.length_c   1.000
_cell.angle_alpha   90.00
_cell.angle_beta   90.00
_cell.angle_gamma   90.00
#
_symmetry.space_group_name_H-M   'P 1'
#
loop_
_entity.id
_entity.type
_entity.pdbx_description
1 polymer ?
#
loop_
_entity_poly.entity_id
_entity_poly.type
_entity_poly.pdbx_seq_one_letter_code
_entity_poly.pdbx_strand_id
1 'polypeptide(L)'
;MADEKGLKSSFDLAMERFRKSDDEAGVEWQPLTETQKAEIAEIRNFYRAKIAEVEVLHQGRLRAMVDPGERATREEEYRRDRERLSSERDAKIERARRGEARE
;
A
#
# COMPACT_ATOMS: atom_id res chain seq x y z
N MET A 1 -43.88 8.43 26.02
CA MET A 1 -43.52 7.86 24.71
C MET A 1 -42.12 7.32 24.88
N ALA A 2 -41.98 6.00 24.95
CA ALA A 2 -40.71 5.33 25.19
C ALA A 2 -40.09 5.01 23.82
N ASP A 3 -39.32 5.96 23.29
CA ASP A 3 -38.67 5.83 21.99
C ASP A 3 -37.53 4.80 22.06
N GLU A 4 -37.86 3.55 21.75
CA GLU A 4 -37.34 2.78 20.61
C GLU A 4 -35.90 3.08 20.11
N LYS A 5 -34.92 3.23 21.00
CA LYS A 5 -33.54 2.84 20.67
C LYS A 5 -33.44 1.33 20.83
N GLY A 6 -33.74 0.60 19.75
CA GLY A 6 -33.58 -0.86 19.69
C GLY A 6 -32.24 -1.30 20.28
N LEU A 7 -32.23 -2.45 20.98
CA LEU A 7 -31.01 -3.01 21.56
C LEU A 7 -29.88 -2.95 20.53
N LYS A 8 -28.84 -2.19 20.85
CA LYS A 8 -27.63 -2.11 20.02
C LYS A 8 -27.08 -3.52 19.84
N SER A 9 -26.72 -3.86 18.61
CA SER A 9 -26.09 -5.14 18.34
C SER A 9 -24.70 -5.20 18.99
N SER A 10 -24.14 -6.41 19.12
CA SER A 10 -22.75 -6.59 19.56
C SER A 10 -21.76 -5.84 18.68
N PHE A 11 -22.05 -5.73 17.38
CA PHE A 11 -21.27 -4.98 16.41
C PHE A 11 -21.31 -3.47 16.70
N ASP A 12 -22.49 -2.92 16.98
CA ASP A 12 -22.65 -1.49 17.27
C ASP A 12 -21.91 -1.09 18.55
N LEU A 13 -22.00 -1.93 19.59
CA LEU A 13 -21.28 -1.72 20.85
C LEU A 13 -19.75 -1.80 20.66
N ALA A 14 -19.27 -2.68 19.77
CA ALA A 14 -17.85 -2.78 19.44
C ALA A 14 -17.36 -1.53 18.70
N MET A 15 -18.13 -1.04 17.72
CA MET A 15 -17.80 0.18 16.98
C MET A 15 -17.84 1.43 17.86
N GLU A 16 -18.77 1.53 18.80
CA GLU A 16 -18.79 2.64 19.77
C GLU A 16 -17.58 2.62 20.71
N ARG A 17 -17.17 1.45 21.20
CA ARG A 17 -15.94 1.31 22.00
C ARG A 17 -14.71 1.69 21.20
N PHE A 18 -14.65 1.28 19.94
CA PHE A 18 -13.55 1.61 19.04
C PHE A 18 -13.44 3.12 18.81
N ARG A 19 -14.56 3.78 18.47
CA ARG A 19 -14.60 5.25 18.32
C ARG A 19 -14.19 5.98 19.60
N LYS A 20 -14.67 5.53 20.75
CA LYS A 20 -14.30 6.12 22.04
C LYS A 20 -12.81 5.98 22.34
N SER A 21 -12.22 4.83 22.01
CA SER A 21 -10.77 4.62 22.14
C SER A 21 -9.97 5.48 21.16
N ASP A 22 -10.44 5.69 19.93
CA ASP A 22 -9.84 6.61 18.97
C ASP A 22 -9.92 8.07 19.47
N ASP A 23 -11.07 8.50 19.99
CA ASP A 23 -11.27 9.83 20.59
C ASP A 23 -10.33 10.05 21.80
N GLU A 24 -10.21 9.06 22.70
CA GLU A 24 -9.31 9.09 23.86
C GLU A 24 -7.83 9.12 23.43
N ALA A 25 -7.48 8.47 22.32
CA ALA A 25 -6.15 8.48 21.74
C ALA A 25 -5.87 9.71 20.86
N GLY A 26 -6.85 10.60 20.65
CA GLY A 26 -6.74 11.75 19.76
C GLY A 26 -6.60 11.39 18.27
N VAL A 27 -7.07 10.20 17.88
CA VAL A 27 -7.03 9.70 16.50
C VAL A 27 -8.28 10.18 15.76
N GLU A 28 -8.16 11.24 14.97
CA GLU A 28 -9.23 11.63 14.05
C GLU A 28 -9.22 10.76 12.79
N TRP A 29 -10.31 10.00 12.57
CA TRP A 29 -10.50 9.30 11.30
C TRP A 29 -10.86 10.31 10.21
N GLN A 30 -9.88 10.64 9.37
CA GLN A 30 -10.10 11.51 8.20
C GLN A 30 -10.16 10.67 6.92
N PRO A 31 -11.27 10.72 6.16
CA PRO A 31 -11.32 10.07 4.86
C PRO A 31 -10.31 10.73 3.92
N LEU A 32 -9.70 9.93 3.04
CA LEU A 32 -8.78 10.46 2.03
C LEU A 32 -9.49 11.46 1.13
N THR A 33 -8.84 12.60 0.91
CA THR A 33 -9.28 13.60 -0.07
C THR A 33 -9.14 13.07 -1.49
N GLU A 34 -9.86 13.67 -2.45
CA GLU A 34 -9.75 13.30 -3.87
C GLU A 34 -8.33 13.50 -4.41
N THR A 35 -7.63 14.55 -3.96
CA THR A 35 -6.23 14.81 -4.31
C THR A 35 -5.31 13.68 -3.82
N GLN A 36 -5.46 13.24 -2.56
CA GLN A 36 -4.67 12.13 -2.02
C GLN A 36 -4.97 10.81 -2.76
N LYS A 37 -6.23 10.57 -3.12
CA LYS A 37 -6.62 9.38 -3.91
C LYS A 37 -5.97 9.41 -5.30
N ALA A 38 -6.00 10.55 -5.97
CA ALA A 38 -5.37 10.73 -7.28
C ALA A 38 -3.85 10.48 -7.20
N GLU A 39 -3.17 11.07 -6.22
CA GLU A 39 -1.74 10.88 -6.01
C GLU A 39 -1.39 9.40 -5.74
N ILE A 40 -2.16 8.72 -4.88
CA ILE A 40 -1.98 7.29 -4.61
C ILE A 40 -2.15 6.48 -5.89
N ALA A 41 -3.11 6.82 -6.75
CA ALA A 41 -3.32 6.14 -8.02
C ALA A 41 -2.14 6.35 -8.98
N GLU A 42 -1.61 7.57 -9.07
CA GLU A 42 -0.43 7.89 -9.87
C GLU A 42 0.81 7.11 -9.40
N ILE A 43 1.08 7.10 -8.10
CA ILE A 43 2.19 6.35 -7.50
C ILE A 43 2.07 4.86 -7.85
N ARG A 44 0.87 4.29 -7.71
CA ARG A 44 0.61 2.89 -8.04
C ARG A 44 0.85 2.59 -9.51
N ASN A 45 0.38 3.44 -10.41
CA ASN A 45 0.55 3.25 -11.86
C ASN A 45 2.03 3.34 -12.25
N PHE A 46 2.75 4.34 -11.72
CA PHE A 46 4.16 4.53 -11.98
C PHE A 46 5.01 3.34 -11.52
N TYR A 47 4.83 2.88 -10.28
CA TYR A 47 5.60 1.74 -9.76
C TYR A 47 5.18 0.42 -10.40
N ARG A 48 3.93 0.26 -10.81
CA ARG A 48 3.50 -0.90 -11.61
C ARG A 48 4.24 -0.97 -12.94
N ALA A 49 4.35 0.16 -13.66
CA ALA A 49 5.09 0.23 -14.91
C ALA A 49 6.57 -0.11 -14.71
N LYS A 50 7.21 0.45 -13.67
CA LYS A 50 8.61 0.15 -13.34
C LYS A 50 8.86 -1.31 -13.01
N ILE A 51 7.99 -1.93 -12.20
CA ILE A 51 8.13 -3.34 -11.86
C ILE A 51 7.97 -4.20 -13.12
N ALA A 52 7.00 -3.89 -13.99
CA ALA A 52 6.81 -4.60 -15.24
C ALA A 52 8.02 -4.46 -16.18
N GLU A 53 8.63 -3.28 -16.27
CA GLU A 53 9.87 -3.08 -17.04
C GLU A 53 11.01 -3.96 -16.53
N VAL A 54 11.24 -3.96 -15.21
CA VAL A 54 12.28 -4.79 -14.58
C VAL A 54 12.00 -6.28 -14.80
N GLU A 55 10.74 -6.70 -14.72
CA GLU A 55 10.33 -8.08 -14.96
C GLU A 55 10.60 -8.51 -16.41
N VAL A 56 10.23 -7.67 -17.40
CA VAL A 56 10.50 -7.96 -18.82
C VAL A 56 12.00 -8.07 -19.10
N LEU A 57 12.80 -7.15 -18.55
CA LEU A 57 14.27 -7.19 -18.69
C LEU A 57 14.87 -8.44 -18.04
N HIS A 58 14.40 -8.82 -16.86
CA HIS A 58 14.83 -10.02 -16.15
C HIS A 58 14.51 -11.29 -16.95
N GLN A 59 13.27 -11.42 -17.43
CA GLN A 59 12.84 -12.56 -18.24
C GLN A 59 13.65 -12.68 -19.55
N GLY A 60 13.94 -11.54 -20.21
CA GLY A 60 14.79 -11.52 -21.40
C GLY A 60 16.20 -12.06 -21.12
N ARG A 61 16.79 -11.66 -19.98
CA ARG A 61 18.13 -12.12 -19.56
C ARG A 61 18.17 -13.60 -19.19
N LEU A 62 17.18 -14.09 -18.44
CA LEU A 62 17.12 -15.50 -18.03
C LEU A 62 17.05 -16.46 -19.22
N ARG A 63 16.31 -16.09 -20.28
CA ARG A 63 16.21 -16.89 -21.50
C ARG A 63 17.56 -17.06 -22.21
N ALA A 64 18.45 -16.09 -22.10
CA ALA A 64 19.77 -16.12 -22.72
C ALA A 64 20.83 -16.82 -21.85
N MET A 65 20.58 -17.01 -20.55
CA MET A 65 21.52 -17.63 -19.62
C MET A 65 21.40 -19.15 -19.64
N VAL A 66 22.53 -19.86 -19.58
CA VAL A 66 22.58 -21.34 -19.53
C VAL A 66 23.14 -21.83 -18.19
N ASP A 67 24.04 -21.07 -17.57
CA ASP A 67 24.65 -21.43 -16.30
C ASP A 67 23.64 -21.32 -15.12
N PRO A 68 23.43 -22.40 -14.34
CA PRO A 68 22.51 -22.37 -13.21
C PRO A 68 22.92 -21.45 -12.05
N GLY A 69 24.23 -21.27 -11.82
CA GLY A 69 24.74 -20.40 -10.78
C GLY A 69 24.52 -18.92 -11.10
N GLU A 70 24.86 -18.51 -12.32
CA GLU A 70 24.60 -17.16 -12.81
C GLU A 70 23.09 -16.83 -12.84
N ARG A 71 22.26 -17.81 -13.20
CA ARG A 71 20.80 -17.69 -13.14
C ARG A 71 20.32 -17.42 -11.71
N ALA A 72 20.77 -18.21 -10.73
CA ALA A 72 20.37 -18.06 -9.34
C ALA A 72 20.78 -16.68 -8.77
N THR A 73 21.98 -16.20 -9.08
CA THR A 73 22.43 -14.85 -8.70
C THR A 73 21.54 -13.77 -9.31
N ARG A 74 21.19 -13.87 -10.61
CA ARG A 74 20.31 -12.88 -11.24
C ARG A 74 18.88 -12.92 -10.75
N GLU A 75 18.36 -14.08 -10.39
CA GLU A 75 17.04 -14.18 -9.73
C GLU A 75 17.04 -13.51 -8.36
N GLU A 76 18.13 -13.66 -7.59
CA GLU A 76 18.25 -12.99 -6.30
C GLU A 76 18.30 -11.47 -6.43
N GLU A 77 19.07 -10.94 -7.38
CA GLU A 77 19.09 -9.51 -7.66
C GLU A 77 17.73 -8.99 -8.12
N TYR A 78 17.05 -9.70 -9.02
CA TYR A 78 15.70 -9.34 -9.44
C TYR A 78 14.73 -9.27 -8.25
N ARG A 79 14.82 -10.24 -7.32
CA ARG A 79 14.01 -10.25 -6.10
C ARG A 79 14.26 -8.99 -5.26
N ARG A 80 15.53 -8.64 -5.04
CA ARG A 80 15.92 -7.44 -4.27
C ARG A 80 15.45 -6.15 -4.95
N ASP A 81 15.57 -6.05 -6.26
CA ASP A 81 15.10 -4.88 -7.01
C ASP A 81 13.58 -4.72 -6.95
N ARG A 82 12.84 -5.82 -7.12
CA ARG A 82 11.38 -5.82 -7.01
C ARG A 82 10.93 -5.47 -5.60
N GLU A 83 11.60 -5.98 -4.58
CA GLU A 83 11.33 -5.66 -3.18
C GLU A 83 11.57 -4.17 -2.91
N ARG A 84 12.73 -3.63 -3.30
CA ARG A 84 13.05 -2.20 -3.17
C ARG A 84 12.00 -1.32 -3.84
N LEU A 85 11.61 -1.61 -5.08
CA LEU A 85 10.56 -0.85 -5.78
C LEU A 85 9.21 -0.94 -5.07
N SER A 86 8.88 -2.09 -4.48
CA SER A 86 7.64 -2.27 -3.72
C SER A 86 7.67 -1.47 -2.41
N SER A 87 8.77 -1.52 -1.66
CA SER A 87 8.95 -0.75 -0.44
C SER A 87 8.92 0.77 -0.70
N GLU A 88 9.56 1.24 -1.77
CA GLU A 88 9.50 2.65 -2.16
C GLU A 88 8.09 3.09 -2.53
N ARG A 89 7.34 2.27 -3.28
CA ARG A 89 5.94 2.53 -3.61
C ARG A 89 5.13 2.68 -2.32
N ASP A 90 5.27 1.74 -1.40
CA ASP A 90 4.48 1.71 -0.18
C ASP A 90 4.81 2.91 0.72
N ALA A 91 6.10 3.24 0.86
CA ALA A 91 6.53 4.45 1.58
C ALA A 91 5.92 5.74 0.97
N LYS A 92 5.85 5.83 -0.35
CA LYS A 92 5.24 6.98 -1.04
C LYS A 92 3.72 7.02 -0.90
N ILE A 93 3.04 5.87 -0.96
CA ILE A 93 1.60 5.79 -0.71
C ILE A 93 1.29 6.26 0.71
N GLU A 94 2.07 5.82 1.70
CA GLU A 94 1.86 6.23 3.10
C GLU A 94 2.09 7.73 3.30
N ARG A 95 3.08 8.33 2.61
CA ARG A 95 3.24 9.79 2.58
C ARG A 95 2.04 10.50 1.96
N ALA A 96 1.55 10.02 0.82
CA ALA A 96 0.36 10.59 0.16
C ALA A 96 -0.89 10.48 1.06
N ARG A 97 -1.05 9.38 1.80
CA ARG A 97 -2.13 9.23 2.80
C ARG A 97 -2.05 10.26 3.92
N ARG A 98 -0.83 10.59 4.38
CA ARG A 98 -0.60 11.63 5.39
C ARG A 98 -0.70 13.05 4.83
N GLY A 99 -0.86 13.21 3.51
CA GLY A 99 -0.85 14.53 2.86
C GLY A 99 0.54 15.18 2.81
N GLU A 100 1.62 14.40 3.02
CA GLU A 100 3.02 14.85 2.96
C GLU A 100 3.56 14.86 1.52
N ALA A 101 2.69 15.29 0.58
CA ALA A 101 2.99 15.35 -0.84
C ALA A 101 4.12 16.34 -1.12
N ARG A 102 4.91 15.99 -2.13
CA ARG A 102 6.15 16.67 -2.56
C ARG A 102 5.94 18.18 -2.73
N GLU A 103 6.72 18.99 -2.01
CA GLU A 103 7.23 20.24 -2.58
C GLU A 103 8.12 19.94 -3.79
#